data_AF-A0A817LT42-F1
#
_entry.id   AF-A0A817LT42-F1
#
_cell.length_a   1.000
_cell.length_b   1.000
_cell.length_c   1.000
_cell.angle_alpha   90.00
_cell.angle_beta   90.00
_cell.angle_gamma   90.00
#
_symmetry.space_group_name_H-M   'P 1'
#
loop_
_entity.id
_entity.type
_entity.pdbx_description
1 polymer ?
#
loop_
_entity_poly.entity_id
_entity_poly.type
_entity_poly.pdbx_seq_one_letter_code
_entity_poly.pdbx_strand_id
1 'polypeptide(L)'
;RRSFHNDLIVYRFKNIYRVTSYKIFSLRSPIVNRTNYRWPKIDIFTYAENSTHIYAYPKHHHNLGTMNFIAKSNVDPIYLRILGPLLVPIPRDLHLSLKAMIKLGRSNVFYACEGNTFLHRYNRGPTETWRVPCKELHNSYPFVKSVRNISTSLCFEELKFPHLNQSLSLYKYRCEEDLQRTL
;
A
#
# COMPACT_ATOMS: atom_id res chain seq x y z
N ARG A 1 16.46 -27.38 6.56
CA ARG A 1 15.35 -26.39 6.63
C ARG A 1 14.22 -26.89 5.71
N ARG A 2 13.09 -27.38 6.25
CA ARG A 2 11.90 -27.69 5.40
C ARG A 2 11.46 -26.41 4.69
N SER A 3 11.18 -26.48 3.39
CA SER A 3 10.95 -25.29 2.56
C SER A 3 9.74 -24.52 3.10
N PHE A 4 9.90 -23.21 3.27
CA PHE A 4 8.84 -22.32 3.75
C PHE A 4 7.65 -22.28 2.77
N HIS A 5 7.89 -22.64 1.50
CA HIS A 5 6.89 -22.69 0.45
C HIS A 5 5.74 -23.67 0.75
N ASN A 6 6.03 -24.78 1.43
CA ASN A 6 5.00 -25.79 1.74
C ASN A 6 4.04 -25.34 2.85
N ASP A 7 4.35 -24.25 3.55
CA ASP A 7 3.55 -23.74 4.67
C ASP A 7 2.68 -22.53 4.28
N LEU A 8 2.78 -22.02 3.04
CA LEU A 8 1.98 -20.90 2.58
C LEU A 8 0.64 -21.38 2.01
N ILE A 9 -0.45 -20.82 2.54
CA ILE A 9 -1.81 -21.09 2.07
C ILE A 9 -2.33 -19.88 1.33
N VAL A 10 -2.88 -20.12 0.14
CA VAL A 10 -3.73 -19.17 -0.57
C VAL A 10 -5.19 -19.53 -0.28
N TYR A 11 -5.83 -18.73 0.56
CA TYR A 11 -7.22 -18.93 0.96
C TYR A 11 -8.14 -18.00 0.16
N ARG A 12 -9.10 -18.57 -0.56
CA ARG A 12 -10.15 -17.82 -1.24
C ARG A 12 -11.23 -17.42 -0.23
N PHE A 13 -11.34 -16.13 0.06
CA PHE A 13 -12.35 -15.57 0.95
C PHE A 13 -13.48 -14.93 0.15
N LYS A 14 -14.73 -15.24 0.52
CA LYS A 14 -15.92 -14.59 -0.03
C LYS A 14 -16.66 -13.90 1.09
N ASN A 15 -16.84 -12.58 1.00
CA ASN A 15 -17.56 -11.82 2.03
C ASN A 15 -19.09 -11.97 1.87
N ILE A 16 -19.85 -11.37 2.79
CA ILE A 16 -21.34 -11.36 2.78
C ILE A 16 -21.93 -10.76 1.49
N TYR A 17 -21.18 -9.90 0.80
CA TYR A 17 -21.57 -9.27 -0.46
C TYR A 17 -21.10 -10.07 -1.69
N ARG A 18 -20.75 -11.35 -1.52
CA ARG A 18 -20.23 -12.26 -2.56
C ARG A 18 -18.93 -11.79 -3.24
N VAL A 19 -18.24 -10.83 -2.64
CA VAL A 19 -16.96 -10.34 -3.11
C VAL A 19 -15.86 -11.34 -2.80
N THR A 20 -15.11 -11.75 -3.82
CA THR A 20 -13.95 -12.63 -3.67
C THR A 20 -12.71 -11.80 -3.39
N SER A 21 -11.95 -12.16 -2.36
CA SER A 21 -10.56 -11.76 -2.16
C SER A 21 -9.72 -12.98 -1.81
N TYR A 22 -8.41 -12.87 -1.98
CA TYR A 22 -7.49 -13.94 -1.61
C TYR A 22 -6.68 -13.50 -0.40
N LYS A 23 -6.35 -14.46 0.46
CA LYS A 23 -5.54 -14.24 1.65
C LYS A 23 -4.35 -15.19 1.59
N ILE A 24 -3.14 -14.67 1.65
CA ILE A 24 -1.93 -15.47 1.75
C ILE A 24 -1.43 -15.42 3.18
N PHE A 25 -1.28 -16.57 3.83
CA PHE A 25 -0.75 -16.67 5.19
C PHE A 25 0.00 -17.98 5.41
N SER A 26 0.83 -18.03 6.45
CA SER A 26 1.52 -19.27 6.83
C SER A 26 0.63 -20.15 7.71
N LEU A 27 0.68 -21.48 7.53
CA LEU A 27 0.10 -22.46 8.46
C LEU A 27 0.68 -22.36 9.86
N ARG A 28 1.90 -21.83 9.99
CA ARG A 28 2.57 -21.61 11.28
C ARG A 28 2.07 -20.36 12.02
N SER A 29 1.31 -19.50 11.35
CA SER A 29 0.75 -18.29 11.94
C SER A 29 -0.46 -18.61 12.84
N PRO A 30 -0.71 -17.84 13.92
CA PRO A 30 -1.89 -18.02 14.75
C PRO A 30 -3.19 -17.80 13.98
N ILE A 31 -4.21 -18.62 14.29
CA ILE A 31 -5.57 -18.44 13.76
C ILE A 31 -6.16 -17.16 14.37
N VAL A 32 -6.80 -16.36 13.53
CA VAL A 32 -7.55 -15.19 14.01
C VAL A 32 -8.94 -15.65 14.44
N ASN A 33 -9.33 -15.27 15.67
CA ASN A 33 -10.58 -15.71 16.30
C ASN A 33 -11.79 -15.44 15.39
N ARG A 34 -12.68 -16.43 15.28
CA ARG A 34 -13.91 -16.42 14.44
C ARG A 34 -13.64 -16.22 12.94
N THR A 35 -12.47 -16.65 12.46
CA THR A 35 -12.14 -16.62 11.03
C THR A 35 -11.42 -17.89 10.60
N ASN A 36 -11.42 -18.16 9.28
CA ASN A 36 -10.71 -19.29 8.68
C ASN A 36 -9.31 -18.89 8.16
N TYR A 37 -8.79 -17.74 8.57
CA TYR A 37 -7.47 -17.27 8.16
C TYR A 37 -6.54 -17.07 9.36
N ARG A 38 -5.23 -17.01 9.09
CA ARG A 38 -4.19 -16.80 10.10
C ARG A 38 -3.56 -15.40 9.95
N TRP A 39 -2.90 -14.91 11.01
CA TRP A 39 -2.23 -13.60 11.03
C TRP A 39 -0.74 -13.74 11.40
N PRO A 40 0.20 -13.07 10.72
CA PRO A 40 0.01 -12.09 9.64
C PRO A 40 -0.44 -12.71 8.31
N LYS A 41 -1.03 -11.89 7.44
CA LYS A 41 -1.48 -12.28 6.10
C LYS A 41 -1.28 -11.15 5.10
N ILE A 42 -1.26 -11.50 3.82
CA ILE A 42 -1.38 -10.58 2.69
C ILE A 42 -2.80 -10.72 2.13
N ASP A 43 -3.53 -9.61 2.06
CA ASP A 43 -4.82 -9.57 1.36
C ASP A 43 -4.59 -9.17 -0.10
N ILE A 44 -5.13 -9.97 -1.03
CA ILE A 44 -5.09 -9.72 -2.47
C ILE A 44 -6.51 -9.41 -2.93
N PHE A 45 -6.67 -8.25 -3.54
CA PHE A 45 -7.92 -7.79 -4.14
C PHE A 45 -7.82 -7.89 -5.64
N THR A 46 -8.87 -8.42 -6.27
CA THR A 46 -8.99 -8.43 -7.72
C THR A 46 -9.37 -7.04 -8.22
N TYR A 47 -8.99 -6.75 -9.45
CA TYR A 47 -9.44 -5.57 -10.18
C TYR A 47 -10.02 -6.00 -11.52
N ALA A 48 -10.88 -5.15 -12.07
CA ALA A 48 -11.28 -5.21 -13.47
C ALA A 48 -10.57 -4.09 -14.22
N GLU A 49 -10.39 -4.23 -15.52
CA GLU A 49 -9.75 -3.19 -16.32
C GLU A 49 -10.39 -3.08 -17.71
N ASN A 50 -10.17 -1.93 -18.33
CA ASN A 50 -10.36 -1.72 -19.76
C ASN A 50 -9.04 -1.22 -20.38
N SER A 51 -9.09 -0.70 -21.62
CA SER A 51 -7.89 -0.24 -22.33
C SER A 51 -7.13 0.88 -21.62
N THR A 52 -7.79 1.66 -20.75
CA THR A 52 -7.23 2.88 -20.17
C THR A 52 -7.27 2.93 -18.65
N HIS A 53 -8.13 2.14 -17.99
CA HIS A 53 -8.41 2.27 -16.57
C HIS A 53 -8.50 0.91 -15.85
N ILE A 54 -8.16 0.95 -14.56
CA ILE A 54 -8.28 -0.12 -13.58
C ILE A 54 -9.37 0.25 -12.58
N TYR A 55 -10.23 -0.71 -12.25
CA TYR A 55 -11.40 -0.56 -11.39
C TYR A 55 -11.33 -1.55 -10.23
N ALA A 56 -11.73 -1.13 -9.03
CA ALA A 56 -11.88 -2.06 -7.91
C ALA A 56 -12.95 -3.09 -8.27
N TYR A 57 -12.61 -4.39 -8.20
CA TYR A 57 -13.54 -5.45 -8.55
C TYR A 57 -13.71 -6.49 -7.45
N PRO A 58 -14.97 -6.83 -7.12
CA PRO A 58 -16.20 -6.05 -7.36
C PRO A 58 -16.15 -4.72 -6.59
N LYS A 59 -17.07 -3.79 -6.87
CA LYS A 59 -17.12 -2.47 -6.23
C LYS A 59 -17.09 -2.62 -4.69
N HIS A 60 -15.92 -2.48 -4.10
CA HIS A 60 -15.69 -2.77 -2.69
C HIS A 60 -16.19 -1.59 -1.86
N HIS A 61 -17.36 -1.74 -1.23
CA HIS A 61 -17.93 -0.68 -0.39
C HIS A 61 -17.13 -0.36 0.88
N HIS A 62 -16.20 -1.25 1.31
CA HIS A 62 -15.70 -1.22 2.69
C HIS A 62 -14.20 -0.98 2.90
N ASN A 63 -13.29 -1.27 1.96
CA ASN A 63 -11.86 -1.35 2.31
C ASN A 63 -10.86 -0.66 1.37
N LEU A 64 -11.20 -0.38 0.11
CA LEU A 64 -10.26 0.23 -0.85
C LEU A 64 -10.49 1.73 -1.04
N GLY A 65 -11.11 2.38 -0.04
CA GLY A 65 -11.58 3.75 -0.20
C GLY A 65 -12.54 3.86 -1.38
N THR A 66 -12.93 5.06 -1.71
CA THR A 66 -13.83 5.35 -2.82
C THR A 66 -13.09 5.30 -4.16
N MET A 67 -12.24 4.29 -4.39
CA MET A 67 -11.51 4.17 -5.65
C MET A 67 -12.51 3.95 -6.78
N ASN A 68 -12.79 5.01 -7.54
CA ASN A 68 -13.64 4.94 -8.71
C ASN A 68 -12.89 4.22 -9.83
N PHE A 69 -11.66 4.66 -10.12
CA PHE A 69 -10.74 4.06 -11.09
C PHE A 69 -9.33 4.63 -10.92
N ILE A 70 -8.33 3.95 -11.48
CA ILE A 70 -6.95 4.45 -11.66
C ILE A 70 -6.60 4.33 -13.15
N ALA A 71 -5.99 5.35 -13.75
CA ALA A 71 -5.50 5.25 -15.13
C ALA A 71 -4.34 4.25 -15.23
N LYS A 72 -4.37 3.36 -16.23
CA LYS A 72 -3.31 2.35 -16.45
C LYS A 72 -1.94 2.99 -16.65
N SER A 73 -1.88 4.16 -17.28
CA SER A 73 -0.66 4.95 -17.45
C SER A 73 0.02 5.35 -16.13
N ASN A 74 -0.74 5.42 -15.03
CA ASN A 74 -0.22 5.75 -13.70
C ASN A 74 0.31 4.51 -12.97
N VAL A 75 -0.06 3.31 -13.44
CA VAL A 75 0.36 2.03 -12.85
C VAL A 75 1.49 1.41 -13.65
N ASP A 76 1.39 1.41 -14.97
CA ASP A 76 2.31 0.70 -15.85
C ASP A 76 3.50 1.56 -16.32
N PRO A 77 4.71 0.98 -16.41
CA PRO A 77 5.05 -0.35 -15.92
C PRO A 77 5.18 -0.37 -14.40
N ILE A 78 4.95 -1.54 -13.82
CA ILE A 78 5.16 -1.78 -12.39
C ILE A 78 6.66 -1.83 -12.10
N TYR A 79 7.07 -1.16 -11.02
CA TYR A 79 8.43 -1.24 -10.50
C TYR A 79 8.48 -1.95 -9.17
N LEU A 80 9.65 -2.49 -8.81
CA LEU A 80 9.88 -3.03 -7.47
C LEU A 80 10.51 -1.97 -6.57
N ARG A 81 10.04 -1.87 -5.32
CA ARG A 81 10.60 -1.00 -4.28
C ARG A 81 10.70 -1.70 -2.93
N ILE A 82 11.66 -1.26 -2.13
CA ILE A 82 11.89 -1.79 -0.80
C ILE A 82 10.84 -1.24 0.17
N LEU A 83 10.22 -2.15 0.94
CA LEU A 83 9.33 -1.88 2.06
C LEU A 83 9.71 -2.83 3.21
N GLY A 84 10.48 -2.32 4.15
CA GLY A 84 11.09 -3.07 5.24
C GLY A 84 11.99 -4.18 4.69
N PRO A 85 11.76 -5.45 5.05
CA PRO A 85 12.49 -6.60 4.51
C PRO A 85 11.94 -7.08 3.16
N LEU A 86 10.91 -6.42 2.61
CA LEU A 86 10.21 -6.87 1.41
C LEU A 86 10.60 -6.04 0.19
N LEU A 87 10.59 -6.69 -0.96
CA LEU A 87 10.61 -6.05 -2.27
C LEU A 87 9.20 -6.17 -2.86
N VAL A 88 8.50 -5.06 -3.03
CA VAL A 88 7.07 -5.04 -3.41
C VAL A 88 6.85 -4.34 -4.75
N PRO A 89 5.90 -4.81 -5.56
CA PRO A 89 5.48 -4.11 -6.77
C PRO A 89 4.77 -2.80 -6.40
N ILE A 90 5.13 -1.72 -7.09
CA ILE A 90 4.52 -0.40 -6.97
C ILE A 90 4.11 0.16 -8.34
N PRO A 91 3.07 1.01 -8.39
CA PRO A 91 2.72 1.79 -9.57
C PRO A 91 3.87 2.68 -10.06
N ARG A 92 3.91 2.98 -11.37
CA ARG A 92 4.80 3.99 -11.95
C ARG A 92 4.68 5.34 -11.25
N ASP A 93 3.45 5.84 -11.12
CA ASP A 93 3.15 7.08 -10.42
C ASP A 93 2.39 6.78 -9.13
N LEU A 94 3.15 6.61 -8.05
CA LEU A 94 2.61 6.33 -6.73
C LEU A 94 1.72 7.47 -6.23
N HIS A 95 2.03 8.73 -6.57
CA HIS A 95 1.31 9.88 -6.05
C HIS A 95 -0.08 9.99 -6.68
N LEU A 96 -0.17 9.91 -8.02
CA LEU A 96 -1.45 9.91 -8.73
C LEU A 96 -2.28 8.66 -8.39
N SER A 97 -1.63 7.49 -8.29
CA SER A 97 -2.32 6.25 -7.90
C SER A 97 -2.88 6.36 -6.48
N LEU A 98 -2.11 6.91 -5.53
CA LEU A 98 -2.57 7.09 -4.15
C LEU A 98 -3.72 8.10 -4.09
N LYS A 99 -3.61 9.25 -4.78
CA LYS A 99 -4.72 10.25 -4.87
C LYS A 99 -6.02 9.61 -5.32
N ALA A 100 -5.98 8.75 -6.33
CA ALA A 100 -7.16 8.07 -6.88
C ALA A 100 -7.80 7.05 -5.91
N MET A 101 -7.03 6.51 -4.95
CA MET A 101 -7.52 5.54 -3.96
C MET A 101 -8.11 6.18 -2.69
N ILE A 102 -7.87 7.46 -2.46
CA ILE A 102 -8.23 8.13 -1.21
C ILE A 102 -9.65 8.68 -1.27
N LYS A 103 -10.37 8.54 -0.15
CA LYS A 103 -11.69 9.13 0.02
C LYS A 103 -11.62 10.66 0.00
N LEU A 104 -12.43 11.29 -0.87
CA LEU A 104 -12.63 12.74 -0.92
C LEU A 104 -12.79 13.30 0.51
N GLY A 105 -11.98 14.30 0.86
CA GLY A 105 -11.96 14.93 2.20
C GLY A 105 -10.82 14.50 3.13
N ARG A 106 -9.99 13.50 2.78
CA ARG A 106 -8.76 13.18 3.53
C ARG A 106 -7.57 13.99 3.00
N SER A 107 -7.47 15.26 3.42
CA SER A 107 -6.56 16.26 2.85
C SER A 107 -5.06 16.13 3.22
N ASN A 108 -4.58 14.99 3.76
CA ASN A 108 -3.23 14.98 4.33
C ASN A 108 -2.46 13.64 4.27
N VAL A 109 -2.79 12.78 3.31
CA VAL A 109 -2.20 11.43 3.16
C VAL A 109 -0.71 11.41 2.80
N PHE A 110 -0.16 12.52 2.31
CA PHE A 110 1.25 12.61 1.90
C PHE A 110 2.16 13.04 3.04
N TYR A 111 1.61 13.66 4.09
CA TYR A 111 2.38 14.08 5.26
C TYR A 111 2.06 13.25 6.49
N ALA A 112 0.85 12.71 6.59
CA ALA A 112 0.43 11.86 7.69
C ALA A 112 0.11 10.44 7.23
N CYS A 113 0.78 9.49 7.87
CA CYS A 113 0.62 8.07 7.67
C CYS A 113 -0.42 7.57 8.68
N GLU A 114 -1.54 7.07 8.18
CA GLU A 114 -2.68 6.66 8.99
C GLU A 114 -2.79 5.12 9.00
N GLY A 115 -2.98 4.55 10.19
CA GLY A 115 -3.22 3.14 10.38
C GLY A 115 -4.64 2.73 9.97
N ASN A 116 -4.82 1.45 9.65
CA ASN A 116 -6.11 0.92 9.21
C ASN A 116 -7.22 1.12 10.25
N THR A 117 -8.42 1.37 9.75
CA THR A 117 -9.66 1.38 10.54
C THR A 117 -10.13 -0.03 10.94
N PHE A 118 -9.30 -1.07 10.86
CA PHE A 118 -9.68 -2.42 11.25
C PHE A 118 -8.44 -3.22 11.67
N LEU A 119 -8.47 -3.78 12.88
CA LEU A 119 -7.37 -4.55 13.45
C LEU A 119 -7.54 -6.01 13.08
N HIS A 120 -7.02 -6.39 11.90
CA HIS A 120 -7.16 -7.76 11.37
C HIS A 120 -6.63 -8.86 12.29
N ARG A 121 -5.61 -8.57 13.12
CA ARG A 121 -5.08 -9.49 14.14
C ARG A 121 -6.15 -9.93 15.14
N TYR A 122 -7.06 -9.02 15.49
CA TYR A 122 -8.08 -9.20 16.52
C TYR A 122 -9.50 -9.30 15.94
N ASN A 123 -9.63 -9.20 14.61
CA ASN A 123 -10.90 -9.19 13.88
C ASN A 123 -11.92 -8.20 14.47
N ARG A 124 -11.46 -7.00 14.83
CA ARG A 124 -12.29 -5.94 15.40
C ARG A 124 -11.93 -4.57 14.82
N GLY A 125 -12.86 -3.62 14.94
CA GLY A 125 -12.59 -2.22 14.64
C GLY A 125 -11.43 -1.67 15.48
N PRO A 126 -10.89 -0.50 15.10
CA PRO A 126 -9.81 0.13 15.83
C PRO A 126 -10.39 0.70 17.13
N THR A 127 -9.66 0.62 18.24
CA THR A 127 -10.02 1.38 19.44
C THR A 127 -9.61 2.84 19.29
N GLU A 128 -8.56 3.10 18.51
CA GLU A 128 -7.96 4.41 18.31
C GLU A 128 -7.52 4.56 16.84
N THR A 129 -7.62 5.78 16.30
CA THR A 129 -7.08 6.09 14.97
C THR A 129 -5.63 6.49 15.12
N TRP A 130 -4.72 5.62 14.68
CA TRP A 130 -3.28 5.90 14.72
C TRP A 130 -2.89 6.75 13.52
N ARG A 131 -2.38 7.96 13.78
CA ARG A 131 -1.88 8.87 12.76
C ARG A 131 -0.52 9.39 13.20
N VAL A 132 0.49 9.16 12.38
CA VAL A 132 1.86 9.63 12.62
C VAL A 132 2.36 10.42 11.44
N PRO A 133 3.22 11.45 11.61
CA PRO A 133 3.90 12.07 10.49
C PRO A 133 4.68 11.01 9.71
N CYS A 134 4.51 10.94 8.39
CA CYS A 134 5.21 9.96 7.55
C CYS A 134 6.74 10.09 7.66
N LYS A 135 7.25 11.28 8.01
CA LYS A 135 8.67 11.51 8.31
C LYS A 135 9.15 10.69 9.51
N GLU A 136 8.35 10.59 10.57
CA GLU A 136 8.70 9.81 11.77
C GLU A 136 8.69 8.30 11.47
N LEU A 137 7.72 7.85 10.68
CA LEU A 137 7.68 6.45 10.23
C LEU A 137 8.92 6.13 9.38
N HIS A 138 9.33 7.03 8.47
CA HIS A 138 10.53 6.84 7.63
C HIS A 138 11.84 6.82 8.43
N ASN A 139 11.85 7.41 9.63
CA ASN A 139 13.01 7.36 10.51
C ASN A 139 13.07 6.07 11.34
N SER A 140 12.00 5.29 11.39
CA SER A 140 11.92 4.06 12.21
C SER A 140 11.73 2.79 11.39
N TYR A 141 11.21 2.90 10.16
CA TYR A 141 10.96 1.77 9.28
C TYR A 141 11.57 2.01 7.88
N PRO A 142 12.27 1.03 7.29
CA PRO A 142 12.86 1.19 5.96
C PRO A 142 11.76 1.21 4.90
N PHE A 143 11.63 2.29 4.14
CA PHE A 143 10.85 2.28 2.90
C PHE A 143 11.35 3.38 1.97
N VAL A 144 11.06 3.26 0.69
CA VAL A 144 11.45 4.28 -0.30
C VAL A 144 10.54 5.50 -0.19
N LYS A 145 11.14 6.68 -0.06
CA LYS A 145 10.45 7.97 -0.01
C LYS A 145 10.95 8.89 -1.11
N SER A 146 10.02 9.48 -1.86
CA SER A 146 10.33 10.57 -2.78
C SER A 146 10.53 11.89 -2.01
N VAL A 147 11.63 12.58 -2.30
CA VAL A 147 12.01 13.87 -1.72
C VAL A 147 12.19 14.87 -2.85
N ARG A 148 11.51 16.01 -2.76
CA ARG A 148 11.67 17.12 -3.70
C ARG A 148 12.70 18.09 -3.16
N ASN A 149 13.71 18.38 -3.97
CA ASN A 149 14.61 19.49 -3.75
C ASN A 149 13.97 20.76 -4.34
N ILE A 150 13.58 21.68 -3.45
CA ILE A 150 12.85 22.89 -3.81
C ILE A 150 13.71 23.83 -4.67
N SER A 151 15.02 23.91 -4.44
CA SER A 151 15.89 24.84 -5.16
C SER A 151 16.21 24.39 -6.59
N THR A 152 16.19 23.09 -6.85
CA THR A 152 16.57 22.52 -8.16
C THR A 152 15.38 21.94 -8.94
N SER A 153 14.20 21.88 -8.32
CA SER A 153 13.03 21.14 -8.84
C SER A 153 13.31 19.68 -9.20
N LEU A 154 14.37 19.10 -8.63
CA LEU A 154 14.70 17.69 -8.77
C LEU A 154 14.04 16.90 -7.66
N CYS A 155 13.47 15.76 -8.03
CA CYS A 155 12.98 14.75 -7.12
C CYS A 155 14.03 13.64 -7.01
N PHE A 156 14.20 13.08 -5.82
CA PHE A 156 15.00 11.90 -5.62
C PHE A 156 14.32 10.91 -4.70
N GLU A 157 14.58 9.63 -4.91
CA GLU A 157 14.13 8.58 -4.02
C GLU A 157 15.21 8.31 -2.96
N GLU A 158 14.82 8.34 -1.69
CA GLU A 158 15.65 8.01 -0.53
C GLU A 158 15.13 6.72 0.10
N LEU A 159 16.06 5.83 0.48
CA LEU A 159 15.80 4.70 1.36
C LEU A 159 16.68 4.85 2.60
N LYS A 160 16.06 4.86 3.78
CA LYS A 160 16.79 4.84 5.05
C LYS A 160 16.81 3.45 5.66
N PHE A 161 17.93 3.09 6.27
CA PHE A 161 18.10 1.93 7.14
C PHE A 161 18.38 2.43 8.56
N PRO A 162 17.33 2.72 9.36
CA PRO A 162 17.49 3.33 10.68
C PRO A 162 18.44 2.56 11.60
N HIS A 163 18.35 1.23 11.59
CA HIS A 163 19.18 0.36 12.43
C HIS A 163 20.68 0.40 12.06
N LEU A 164 21.01 0.81 10.83
CA LEU A 164 22.39 0.93 10.36
C LEU A 164 22.86 2.38 10.36
N ASN A 165 21.99 3.33 10.70
CA ASN A 165 22.21 4.77 10.51
C ASN A 165 22.70 5.13 9.10
N GLN A 166 22.17 4.46 8.08
CA GLN A 166 22.56 4.62 6.68
C GLN A 166 21.37 5.09 5.83
N SER A 167 21.66 5.84 4.77
CA SER A 167 20.70 6.19 3.73
C SER A 167 21.28 5.96 2.34
N LEU A 168 20.42 5.56 1.41
CA LEU A 168 20.75 5.39 0.00
C LEU A 168 19.87 6.33 -0.82
N SER A 169 20.47 7.12 -1.71
CA SER A 169 19.75 7.79 -2.78
C SER A 169 19.66 6.84 -3.98
N LEU A 170 18.45 6.45 -4.36
CA LEU A 170 18.23 5.42 -5.38
C LEU A 170 18.16 6.01 -6.79
N TYR A 171 17.34 7.04 -6.98
CA TYR A 171 17.09 7.67 -8.28
C TYR A 171 16.98 9.18 -8.15
N LYS A 172 17.38 9.90 -9.20
CA LYS A 172 17.14 11.34 -9.37
C LYS A 172 16.35 11.55 -10.66
N TYR A 173 15.29 12.33 -10.60
CA TYR A 173 14.43 12.65 -11.74
C TYR A 173 13.92 14.10 -11.62
N ARG A 174 13.47 14.71 -12.71
CA ARG A 174 12.76 16.00 -12.60
C ARG A 174 11.40 15.72 -11.98
N CYS A 175 11.04 16.46 -10.94
CA CYS A 175 9.67 16.37 -10.45
C CYS A 175 8.74 16.79 -11.59
N GLU A 176 7.69 16.01 -11.85
CA GLU A 176 6.55 16.59 -12.55
C GLU A 176 6.10 17.77 -11.69
N GLU A 177 5.98 18.95 -12.30
CA GLU A 177 5.33 20.08 -11.64
C GLU A 177 4.00 19.55 -11.11
N ASP A 178 3.73 19.76 -9.81
CA ASP A 178 2.46 19.40 -9.21
C ASP A 178 1.38 19.81 -10.20
N LEU A 179 0.74 18.81 -10.81
CA LEU A 179 -0.50 19.01 -11.53
C LEU A 179 -1.47 19.48 -10.46
N GLN A 180 -1.48 20.79 -10.21
CA GLN A 180 -2.64 21.59 -9.83
C GLN A 180 -3.66 21.54 -10.98
N ARG A 181 -3.88 20.36 -11.58
CA ARG A 181 -5.10 20.09 -12.31
C ARG A 181 -6.11 19.65 -11.27
N THR A 182 -6.76 20.67 -10.73
CA THR A 182 -8.21 20.73 -10.55
C THR A 182 -8.90 19.43 -10.98
N LEU A 183 -9.36 18.66 -9.99
CA LEU A 183 -10.58 17.86 -10.03
C LEU A 183 -11.21 17.91 -8.64
#